data_AF-A0A0M2LVW6-F1
#
_entry.id   AF-A0A0M2LVW6-F1
#
_cell.length_a   1.000
_cell.length_b   1.000
_cell.length_c   1.000
_cell.angle_alpha   90.00
_cell.angle_beta   90.00
_cell.angle_gamma   90.00
#
_symmetry.space_group_name_H-M   'P 1'
#
loop_
_entity.id
_entity.type
_entity.pdbx_description
1 polymer ?
#
loop_
_entity_poly.entity_id
_entity_poly.type
_entity_poly.pdbx_seq_one_letter_code
_entity_poly.pdbx_strand_id
1 'polypeptide(L)'
;MARKPSALAGIFDDQPEEPAPPPVVEPAAVPQQVASSRRSRRDKQTPAPSTPARRSSHPGKKPVLIHIPEDMHRALRQLSVEEGGEPLTVITERLLRQYLVKRGHTRFAP
;
A
#
# COMPACT_ATOMS: atom_id res chain seq x y z
N MET A 1 -13.84 41.34 -35.29
CA MET A 1 -13.25 40.24 -34.49
C MET A 1 -13.94 40.22 -33.13
N ALA A 2 -14.80 39.22 -32.87
CA ALA A 2 -15.62 39.14 -31.67
C ALA A 2 -14.83 38.49 -30.52
N ARG A 3 -14.67 39.20 -29.39
CA ARG A 3 -14.11 38.65 -28.15
C ARG A 3 -15.27 38.17 -27.27
N LYS A 4 -15.34 36.87 -27.03
CA LYS A 4 -16.30 36.23 -26.10
C LYS A 4 -15.78 36.42 -24.67
N PRO A 5 -16.57 36.93 -23.70
CA PRO A 5 -16.19 36.88 -22.29
C PRO A 5 -16.35 35.44 -21.76
N SER A 6 -15.31 34.95 -21.10
CA SER A 6 -15.16 33.59 -20.56
C SER A 6 -16.04 33.35 -19.33
N ALA A 7 -16.68 32.17 -19.28
CA ALA A 7 -17.59 31.70 -18.22
C ALA A 7 -16.85 30.93 -17.10
N LEU A 8 -15.83 31.54 -16.51
CA LEU A 8 -15.02 30.90 -15.46
C LEU A 8 -14.87 31.81 -14.23
N ALA A 9 -16.00 32.30 -13.71
CA ALA A 9 -16.03 33.22 -12.56
C ALA A 9 -16.96 32.77 -11.41
N GLY A 10 -17.23 31.46 -11.27
CA GLY A 10 -18.17 31.02 -10.23
C GLY A 10 -18.08 29.54 -9.87
N ILE A 11 -16.91 29.07 -9.42
CA ILE A 11 -16.76 27.69 -8.89
C ILE A 11 -15.88 27.65 -7.62
N PHE A 12 -15.45 28.81 -7.09
CA PHE A 12 -14.72 28.89 -5.82
C PHE A 12 -15.58 29.52 -4.71
N ASP A 13 -16.83 29.10 -4.60
CA ASP A 13 -17.72 29.50 -3.50
C ASP A 13 -18.36 28.25 -2.87
N ASP A 14 -17.51 27.41 -2.27
CA ASP A 14 -17.93 26.43 -1.26
C ASP A 14 -17.05 26.65 -0.04
N GLN A 15 -17.48 27.62 0.78
CA GLN A 15 -16.90 27.92 2.08
C GLN A 15 -17.62 27.02 3.10
N PRO A 16 -16.93 26.12 3.84
CA PRO A 16 -17.58 25.37 4.90
C PRO A 16 -17.79 26.27 6.11
N GLU A 17 -19.04 26.62 6.38
CA GLU A 17 -19.45 27.34 7.59
C GLU A 17 -19.56 26.35 8.77
N GLU A 18 -18.73 26.54 9.79
CA GLU A 18 -18.86 25.93 11.12
C GLU A 18 -19.40 26.99 12.09
N PRO A 19 -20.46 26.67 12.87
CA PRO A 19 -20.37 26.89 14.31
C PRO A 19 -21.09 25.83 15.19
N ALA A 20 -20.51 25.53 16.35
CA ALA A 20 -21.05 24.75 17.49
C ALA A 20 -21.56 25.68 18.63
N PRO A 21 -21.98 25.22 19.86
CA PRO A 21 -23.06 24.32 20.35
C PRO A 21 -24.05 25.06 21.33
N PRO A 22 -24.60 24.49 22.46
CA PRO A 22 -25.88 23.77 22.74
C PRO A 22 -26.89 24.52 23.69
N PRO A 23 -28.04 23.93 24.17
CA PRO A 23 -28.05 23.26 25.50
C PRO A 23 -29.08 22.10 25.76
N VAL A 24 -28.62 21.12 26.55
CA VAL A 24 -29.23 20.46 27.74
C VAL A 24 -30.56 19.67 27.65
N VAL A 25 -30.45 18.35 27.85
CA VAL A 25 -31.31 17.59 28.79
C VAL A 25 -30.42 16.61 29.57
N GLU A 26 -30.41 16.74 30.90
CA GLU A 26 -29.68 15.93 31.88
C GLU A 26 -30.68 15.01 32.66
N PRO A 27 -30.30 14.26 33.71
CA PRO A 27 -29.91 12.84 33.69
C PRO A 27 -30.91 11.93 34.42
N ALA A 28 -31.01 10.64 34.04
CA ALA A 28 -31.38 9.56 34.99
C ALA A 28 -31.13 8.17 34.39
N ALA A 29 -30.29 7.39 35.07
CA ALA A 29 -30.52 5.99 35.48
C ALA A 29 -29.29 5.07 35.35
N VAL A 30 -28.58 4.98 36.49
CA VAL A 30 -27.95 3.79 37.09
C VAL A 30 -26.77 3.11 36.37
N PRO A 31 -25.59 3.01 37.02
CA PRO A 31 -24.48 2.17 36.55
C PRO A 31 -24.72 0.71 36.97
N GLN A 32 -24.94 -0.19 36.02
CA GLN A 32 -24.80 -1.62 36.26
C GLN A 32 -23.50 -2.13 35.65
N GLN A 33 -22.49 -2.21 36.51
CA GLN A 33 -21.37 -3.12 36.34
C GLN A 33 -21.91 -4.55 36.27
N VAL A 34 -21.72 -5.22 35.12
CA VAL A 34 -21.61 -6.68 35.09
C VAL A 34 -20.42 -7.07 34.23
N ALA A 35 -19.42 -7.58 34.94
CA ALA A 35 -18.32 -8.46 34.57
C ALA A 35 -18.08 -8.76 33.06
N SER A 36 -16.86 -8.38 32.64
CA SER A 36 -15.88 -9.24 31.98
C SER A 36 -16.34 -10.09 30.79
N SER A 37 -16.08 -9.60 29.58
CA SER A 37 -15.91 -10.47 28.41
C SER A 37 -14.83 -9.95 27.47
N ARG A 38 -13.62 -10.50 27.70
CA ARG A 38 -12.57 -10.83 26.72
C ARG A 38 -12.26 -9.80 25.62
N ARG A 39 -11.22 -9.01 25.89
CA ARG A 39 -10.14 -8.59 24.96
C ARG A 39 -10.41 -8.87 23.47
N SER A 40 -11.20 -8.01 22.82
CA SER A 40 -11.30 -7.97 21.37
C SER A 40 -10.14 -7.15 20.81
N ARG A 41 -8.95 -7.78 20.72
CA ARG A 41 -7.89 -7.29 19.85
C ARG A 41 -8.36 -7.56 18.42
N ARG A 42 -8.95 -6.53 17.82
CA ARG A 42 -9.24 -6.48 16.38
C ARG A 42 -7.90 -6.27 15.66
N ASP A 43 -7.10 -7.32 15.60
CA ASP A 43 -5.96 -7.41 14.70
C ASP A 43 -6.50 -7.29 13.28
N LYS A 44 -6.16 -6.18 12.63
CA LYS A 44 -6.43 -5.94 11.21
C LYS A 44 -5.71 -7.03 10.43
N GLN A 45 -6.50 -8.02 10.05
CA GLN A 45 -6.18 -9.13 9.18
C GLN A 45 -5.73 -8.54 7.84
N THR A 46 -4.42 -8.32 7.70
CA THR A 46 -3.80 -8.07 6.41
C THR A 46 -3.89 -9.40 5.66
N PRO A 47 -4.52 -9.48 4.47
CA PRO A 47 -4.57 -10.74 3.75
C PRO A 47 -3.12 -11.15 3.42
N ALA A 48 -2.70 -12.27 3.99
CA ALA A 48 -1.44 -12.89 3.62
C ALA A 48 -1.50 -13.17 2.10
N PRO A 49 -0.54 -12.70 1.29
CA PRO A 49 -0.52 -13.04 -0.11
C PRO A 49 -0.33 -14.55 -0.21
N SER A 50 -1.31 -15.20 -0.83
CA SER A 50 -1.31 -16.61 -1.23
C SER A 50 0.02 -16.91 -1.93
N THR A 51 0.86 -17.73 -1.30
CA THR A 51 2.18 -18.06 -1.83
C THR A 51 2.03 -18.98 -3.03
N PRO A 52 2.35 -18.54 -4.26
CA PRO A 52 2.44 -19.47 -5.39
C PRO A 52 3.54 -20.50 -5.12
N ALA A 53 3.37 -21.71 -5.67
CA ALA A 53 4.28 -22.85 -5.50
C ALA A 53 5.75 -22.41 -5.57
N ARG A 54 6.44 -22.58 -4.43
CA ARG A 54 7.72 -21.97 -4.10
C ARG A 54 8.86 -22.60 -4.90
N ARG A 55 8.91 -22.35 -6.21
CA ARG A 55 10.09 -22.58 -7.04
C ARG A 55 11.15 -21.57 -6.60
N SER A 56 11.81 -21.87 -5.48
CA SER A 56 12.90 -21.06 -4.97
C SER A 56 14.01 -21.08 -6.00
N SER A 57 14.33 -19.93 -6.58
CA SER A 57 15.44 -19.80 -7.54
C SER A 57 16.81 -20.14 -6.92
N HIS A 58 16.88 -20.20 -5.59
CA HIS A 58 18.10 -20.50 -4.83
C HIS A 58 17.81 -21.54 -3.74
N PRO A 59 17.78 -22.85 -4.09
CA PRO A 59 17.68 -23.89 -3.08
C PRO A 59 18.89 -23.82 -2.13
N GLY A 60 18.65 -23.98 -0.83
CA GLY A 60 19.70 -24.01 0.20
C GLY A 60 20.22 -22.64 0.67
N LYS A 61 19.76 -21.52 0.10
CA LYS A 61 20.12 -20.17 0.57
C LYS A 61 19.00 -19.56 1.40
N LYS A 62 19.37 -18.78 2.43
CA LYS A 62 18.41 -18.01 3.23
C LYS A 62 17.87 -16.85 2.39
N PRO A 63 16.55 -16.55 2.45
CA PRO A 63 16.00 -15.37 1.80
C PRO A 63 16.60 -14.10 2.42
N VAL A 64 16.92 -13.12 1.59
CA VAL A 64 17.43 -11.82 2.02
C VAL A 64 16.28 -10.82 2.02
N LEU A 65 16.07 -10.15 3.16
CA LEU A 65 15.12 -9.07 3.26
C LEU A 65 15.80 -7.77 2.87
N ILE A 66 15.26 -7.09 1.86
CA ILE A 66 15.74 -5.79 1.39
C ILE A 66 14.64 -4.77 1.58
N HIS A 67 15.00 -3.59 2.08
CA HIS A 67 14.09 -2.46 2.14
C HIS A 67 14.12 -1.74 0.79
N ILE A 68 12.94 -1.59 0.18
CA ILE A 68 12.74 -0.89 -1.08
C ILE A 68 11.70 0.19 -0.78
N PRO A 69 11.95 1.46 -1.14
CA PRO A 69 10.98 2.52 -0.94
C PRO A 69 9.71 2.27 -1.79
N GLU A 70 8.58 2.82 -1.34
CA GLU A 70 7.25 2.45 -1.88
C GLU A 70 7.08 2.80 -3.35
N ASP A 71 7.69 3.90 -3.81
CA ASP A 71 7.71 4.33 -5.21
C ASP A 71 8.35 3.26 -6.11
N MET A 72 9.53 2.77 -5.73
CA MET A 72 10.21 1.69 -6.44
C MET A 72 9.44 0.37 -6.34
N HIS A 73 8.82 0.10 -5.19
CA HIS A 73 8.03 -1.11 -5.00
C HIS A 73 6.74 -1.11 -5.85
N ARG A 74 6.15 0.07 -6.12
CA ARG A 74 5.06 0.21 -7.10
C ARG A 74 5.53 -0.06 -8.52
N ALA A 75 6.67 0.49 -8.93
CA ALA A 75 7.24 0.23 -10.25
C ALA A 75 7.49 -1.27 -10.48
N LEU A 76 8.03 -1.98 -9.47
CA LEU A 76 8.22 -3.42 -9.55
C LEU A 76 6.91 -4.22 -9.68
N ARG A 77 5.84 -3.78 -8.99
CA ARG A 77 4.50 -4.38 -9.13
C ARG A 77 3.92 -4.15 -10.52
N GLN A 78 4.15 -3.00 -11.12
CA GLN A 78 3.73 -2.72 -12.48
C GLN A 78 4.45 -3.63 -13.48
N LEU A 79 5.78 -3.75 -13.37
CA LEU A 79 6.58 -4.68 -14.19
C LEU A 79 6.11 -6.13 -14.04
N SER A 80 5.72 -6.54 -12.84
CA SER A 80 5.16 -7.87 -12.58
C SER A 80 3.91 -8.15 -13.40
N VAL A 81 2.99 -7.19 -13.49
CA VAL A 81 1.78 -7.33 -14.32
C VAL A 81 2.14 -7.43 -15.80
N GLU A 82 3.09 -6.61 -16.26
CA GLU A 82 3.55 -6.59 -17.65
C GLU A 82 4.23 -7.90 -18.08
N GLU A 83 5.00 -8.51 -17.19
CA GLU A 83 5.66 -9.81 -17.42
C GLU A 83 4.74 -11.02 -17.18
N GLY A 84 3.43 -10.82 -17.08
CA GLY A 84 2.45 -11.93 -16.95
C GLY A 84 2.18 -12.37 -15.50
N GLY A 85 2.40 -11.48 -14.54
CA GLY A 85 2.18 -11.73 -13.11
C GLY A 85 3.34 -12.46 -12.43
N GLU A 86 4.57 -12.33 -12.94
CA GLU A 86 5.75 -12.93 -12.30
C GLU A 86 5.90 -12.42 -10.85
N PRO A 87 6.29 -13.28 -9.89
CA PRO A 87 6.48 -12.83 -8.52
C PRO A 87 7.64 -11.82 -8.45
N LEU A 88 7.47 -10.78 -7.63
CA LEU A 88 8.47 -9.72 -7.45
C LEU A 88 9.87 -10.26 -7.13
N THR A 89 9.97 -11.41 -6.46
CA THR A 89 11.25 -12.09 -6.17
C THR A 89 12.01 -12.51 -7.42
N VAL A 90 11.31 -12.95 -8.47
CA VAL A 90 11.94 -13.39 -9.73
C VAL A 90 12.38 -12.18 -10.56
N ILE A 91 11.54 -11.14 -10.62
CA ILE A 91 11.84 -9.89 -11.34
C ILE A 91 13.05 -9.20 -10.72
N THR A 92 13.03 -9.01 -9.40
CA THR A 92 14.14 -8.37 -8.67
C THR A 92 15.42 -9.18 -8.80
N GLU A 93 15.34 -10.51 -8.77
CA GLU A 93 16.48 -11.37 -9.04
C GLU A 93 17.05 -11.20 -10.46
N ARG A 94 16.19 -11.20 -11.49
CA ARG A 94 16.60 -11.00 -12.88
C ARG A 94 17.31 -9.66 -13.05
N LEU A 95 16.74 -8.58 -12.48
CA LEU A 95 17.34 -7.24 -12.49
C LEU A 95 18.69 -7.22 -11.76
N LEU A 96 18.80 -7.88 -10.62
CA LEU A 96 20.06 -7.99 -9.88
C LEU A 96 21.12 -8.75 -10.69
N ARG A 97 20.77 -9.88 -11.33
CA ARG A 97 21.69 -10.62 -12.19
C ARG A 97 22.18 -9.77 -13.37
N GLN A 98 21.27 -9.07 -14.05
CA GLN A 98 21.62 -8.16 -15.13
C GLN A 98 22.56 -7.04 -14.67
N TYR A 99 22.29 -6.44 -13.50
CA TYR A 99 23.15 -5.43 -12.92
C TYR A 99 24.55 -5.99 -12.59
N LEU A 100 24.61 -7.18 -12.01
CA LEU A 100 25.87 -7.86 -11.67
C LEU A 100 26.70 -8.17 -12.93
N VAL A 101 26.06 -8.66 -14.00
CA VAL A 101 26.73 -8.91 -15.29
C VAL A 101 27.27 -7.61 -15.89
N LYS A 102 26.47 -6.52 -15.88
CA LYS A 102 26.93 -5.18 -16.33
C LYS A 102 28.12 -4.67 -15.52
N ARG A 103 28.25 -5.07 -14.25
CA ARG A 103 29.38 -4.73 -13.37
C ARG A 103 30.59 -5.67 -13.54
N GLY A 104 30.52 -6.65 -14.45
CA GLY A 104 31.59 -7.60 -14.73
C GLY A 104 31.53 -8.90 -13.91
N HIS A 105 30.47 -9.12 -13.13
CA HIS A 105 30.27 -10.38 -12.39
C HIS A 105 29.60 -11.42 -13.29
N THR A 106 30.40 -12.11 -14.11
CA THR A 106 29.94 -13.08 -15.12
C THR A 106 29.47 -14.42 -14.55
N ARG A 107 29.67 -14.68 -13.26
CA ARG A 107 29.16 -15.88 -12.57
C ARG A 107 27.62 -15.97 -12.56
N PHE A 108 26.95 -14.87 -12.87
CA PHE A 108 25.49 -14.73 -12.85
C PHE A 108 24.92 -14.40 -14.24
N ALA A 109 25.68 -14.70 -15.30
CA ALA A 109 25.19 -14.62 -16.68
C ALA A 109 23.87 -15.40 -16.85
N PRO A 110 22.95 -14.89 -17.68
CA PRO A 110 21.62 -15.48 -17.86
C PRO A 110 21.66 -16.91 -18.41
#